data_AF-A0A163XKF5-F1
#
_entry.id   AF-A0A163XKF5-F1
#
_cell.length_a   1.000
_cell.length_b   1.000
_cell.length_c   1.000
_cell.angle_alpha   90.00
_cell.angle_beta   90.00
_cell.angle_gamma   90.00
#
_symmetry.space_group_name_H-M   'P 1'
#
loop_
_entity.id
_entity.type
_entity.pdbx_description
1 polymer ?
#
loop_
_entity_poly.entity_id
_entity_poly.type
_entity_poly.pdbx_seq_one_letter_code
_entity_poly.pdbx_strand_id
1 'polypeptide(L)'
;MKKSLLLISAFSLLISCKSTEQKLYTSTTKNHKHLNKWAVVNGEWTAQDTLLEGTKNQYWAIVNLHKKLPDNYSITFSSQVKDGTYLFEVMLDLKDQAFLGILYNTLDKKIQIEDRKFYSAEEVEKENTYIRTKNHIGQLPKYELKPSTKWVDWKIEKRNNQLYIWINQEEYVHYQNNHNLLQTKGQLGFAINGNAKIKNIVITPLKQADLLSPIEFKEKPKVLPFFLFSE
;
A
#
# COMPACT_ATOMS: atom_id res chain seq x y z
N MET A 1 -37.50 63.64 -27.03
CA MET A 1 -37.31 63.33 -25.58
C MET A 1 -37.75 61.92 -25.28
N LYS A 2 -36.81 61.01 -25.01
CA LYS A 2 -36.83 60.01 -23.92
C LYS A 2 -35.74 58.97 -24.22
N LYS A 3 -34.79 58.91 -23.30
CA LYS A 3 -33.70 57.93 -23.21
C LYS A 3 -34.31 56.56 -22.92
N SER A 4 -33.73 55.50 -23.45
CA SER A 4 -33.70 54.21 -22.75
C SER A 4 -32.42 53.48 -23.12
N LEU A 5 -31.41 53.62 -22.26
CA LEU A 5 -30.31 52.67 -22.14
C LEU A 5 -30.92 51.32 -21.75
N LEU A 6 -30.57 50.25 -22.46
CA LEU A 6 -30.72 48.89 -21.94
C LEU A 6 -29.31 48.33 -21.70
N LEU A 7 -28.98 48.31 -20.41
CA LEU A 7 -27.80 47.75 -19.80
C LEU A 7 -27.94 46.20 -19.84
N ILE A 8 -27.16 45.50 -20.67
CA ILE A 8 -27.10 44.03 -20.61
C ILE A 8 -26.02 43.67 -19.60
N SER A 9 -26.49 43.30 -18.41
CA SER A 9 -25.70 42.83 -17.28
C SER A 9 -25.00 41.51 -17.61
N ALA A 10 -23.70 41.46 -17.35
CA ALA A 10 -22.90 40.24 -17.32
C ALA A 10 -23.44 39.23 -16.30
N PHE A 11 -23.52 37.96 -16.69
CA PHE A 11 -23.67 36.83 -15.77
C PHE A 11 -22.47 35.91 -15.97
N SER A 12 -21.37 36.26 -15.33
CA SER A 12 -20.20 35.39 -15.20
C SER A 12 -20.56 34.26 -14.24
N LEU A 13 -20.95 33.10 -14.78
CA LEU A 13 -21.10 31.86 -14.02
C LEU A 13 -19.72 31.43 -13.53
N LEU A 14 -19.35 31.88 -12.33
CA LEU A 14 -18.28 31.29 -11.54
C LEU A 14 -18.75 29.91 -11.08
N ILE A 15 -18.45 28.88 -11.87
CA ILE A 15 -18.54 27.49 -11.42
C ILE A 15 -17.45 27.31 -10.37
N SER A 16 -17.81 27.59 -9.13
CA SER A 16 -17.01 27.24 -7.95
C SER A 16 -16.97 25.72 -7.85
N CYS A 17 -15.95 25.13 -8.48
CA CYS A 17 -15.61 23.73 -8.30
C CYS A 17 -15.06 23.59 -6.88
N LYS A 18 -15.94 23.35 -5.90
CA LYS A 18 -15.55 22.94 -4.56
C LYS A 18 -14.78 21.63 -4.69
N SER A 19 -13.46 21.70 -4.64
CA SER A 19 -12.63 20.53 -4.38
C SER A 19 -13.04 20.01 -3.00
N THR A 20 -13.81 18.93 -2.97
CA THR A 20 -14.07 18.17 -1.75
C THR A 20 -12.73 17.59 -1.31
N GLU A 21 -11.99 18.32 -0.48
CA GLU A 21 -10.81 17.79 0.20
C GLU A 21 -11.28 16.58 1.00
N GLN A 22 -10.93 15.38 0.51
CA GLN A 22 -11.14 14.13 1.21
C GLN A 22 -10.33 14.21 2.52
N LYS A 23 -11.01 14.50 3.63
CA LYS A 23 -10.41 14.46 4.96
C LYS A 23 -9.97 13.02 5.24
N LEU A 24 -8.67 12.77 5.08
CA LEU A 24 -7.99 11.63 5.67
C LEU A 24 -8.16 11.72 7.19
N TYR A 25 -8.87 10.76 7.79
CA TYR A 25 -8.87 10.61 9.23
C TYR A 25 -7.45 10.29 9.67
N THR A 26 -6.79 11.25 10.32
CA THR A 26 -5.49 11.05 10.95
C THR A 26 -5.78 10.95 12.44
N SER A 27 -5.85 9.72 12.96
CA SER A 27 -6.04 9.51 14.40
C SER A 27 -4.76 9.90 15.13
N THR A 28 -4.66 11.14 15.63
CA THR A 28 -3.58 11.52 16.55
C THR A 28 -3.84 10.95 17.94
N THR A 29 -3.46 9.70 18.17
CA THR A 29 -3.36 9.16 19.53
C THR A 29 -2.08 9.67 20.19
N LYS A 30 -2.22 10.25 21.37
CA LYS A 30 -1.15 10.91 22.13
C LYS A 30 -0.20 9.86 22.73
N ASN A 31 0.87 9.47 22.03
CA ASN A 31 2.19 9.10 22.60
C ASN A 31 3.17 8.53 21.54
N HIS A 32 3.40 9.26 20.45
CA HIS A 32 4.33 8.85 19.39
C HIS A 32 5.75 9.36 19.66
N LYS A 33 6.42 8.85 20.70
CA LYS A 33 7.87 9.08 20.81
C LYS A 33 8.55 8.35 19.63
N HIS A 34 9.27 9.11 18.79
CA HIS A 34 10.18 8.66 17.72
C HIS A 34 9.60 8.21 16.35
N LEU A 35 8.35 8.54 16.00
CA LEU A 35 7.79 8.28 14.66
C LEU A 35 8.04 9.39 13.62
N ASN A 36 9.01 10.29 13.80
CA ASN A 36 9.17 11.52 13.00
C ASN A 36 9.23 11.36 11.45
N LYS A 37 9.59 10.16 10.95
CA LYS A 37 9.62 9.84 9.51
C LYS A 37 8.31 9.26 8.98
N TRP A 38 7.36 8.99 9.86
CA TRP A 38 6.17 8.19 9.61
C TRP A 38 4.89 8.97 9.99
N ALA A 39 3.90 8.93 9.12
CA ALA A 39 2.55 9.42 9.36
C ALA A 39 1.67 8.25 9.79
N VAL A 40 1.17 8.28 11.03
CA VAL A 40 0.17 7.31 11.51
C VAL A 40 -1.18 7.68 10.94
N VAL A 41 -1.81 6.75 10.23
CA VAL A 41 -3.15 6.91 9.67
C VAL A 41 -4.19 6.34 10.63
N ASN A 42 -3.97 5.12 11.13
CA ASN A 42 -4.89 4.45 12.04
C ASN A 42 -4.16 3.46 12.97
N GLY A 43 -4.82 3.11 14.08
CA GLY A 43 -4.30 2.17 15.07
C GLY A 43 -3.19 2.76 15.93
N GLU A 44 -2.57 1.89 16.73
CA GLU A 44 -1.49 2.27 17.64
C GLU A 44 -0.14 1.91 17.03
N TRP A 45 0.81 2.83 17.11
CA TRP A 45 2.16 2.65 16.61
C TRP A 45 3.18 3.18 17.59
N THR A 46 4.25 2.42 17.77
CA THR A 46 5.46 2.84 18.49
C THR A 46 6.67 2.67 17.57
N ALA A 47 7.68 3.51 17.79
CA ALA A 47 8.97 3.40 17.14
C ALA A 47 10.09 3.48 18.18
N GLN A 48 11.02 2.55 18.11
CA GLN A 48 12.24 2.57 18.90
C GLN A 48 13.40 2.17 18.00
N ASP A 49 14.36 3.08 17.80
CA ASP A 49 15.50 2.90 16.90
C ASP A 49 15.08 2.48 15.49
N THR A 50 15.36 1.23 15.10
CA THR A 50 15.00 0.66 13.79
C THR A 50 13.72 -0.19 13.82
N LEU A 51 13.07 -0.32 14.99
CA LEU A 51 11.89 -1.15 15.21
C LEU A 51 10.61 -0.29 15.18
N LEU A 52 9.65 -0.71 14.37
CA LEU A 52 8.26 -0.26 14.40
C LEU A 52 7.39 -1.39 14.95
N GLU A 53 6.47 -1.08 15.86
CA GLU A 53 5.44 -2.00 16.31
C GLU A 53 4.08 -1.36 16.08
N GLY A 54 3.20 -2.09 15.40
CA GLY A 54 1.84 -1.66 15.06
C GLY A 54 0.81 -2.63 15.63
N THR A 55 -0.21 -2.06 16.27
CA THR A 55 -1.34 -2.77 16.87
C THR A 55 -2.63 -2.20 16.32
N LYS A 56 -3.48 -3.05 15.72
CA LYS A 56 -4.75 -2.58 15.18
C LYS A 56 -5.67 -2.11 16.30
N ASN A 57 -6.48 -1.10 16.01
CA ASN A 57 -7.68 -0.83 16.80
C ASN A 57 -8.83 -1.74 16.32
N GLN A 58 -10.07 -1.27 16.39
CA GLN A 58 -11.22 -1.99 15.84
C GLN A 58 -11.08 -2.31 14.33
N TYR A 59 -10.24 -1.58 13.59
CA TYR A 59 -10.05 -1.72 12.15
C TYR A 59 -8.67 -2.27 11.78
N TRP A 60 -7.66 -1.39 11.70
CA TRP A 60 -6.31 -1.66 11.18
C TRP A 60 -5.26 -0.89 11.99
N ALA A 61 -3.98 -1.26 11.87
CA ALA A 61 -2.86 -0.36 12.16
C ALA A 61 -2.26 0.08 10.84
N ILE A 62 -2.22 1.38 10.53
CA ILE A 62 -1.75 1.89 9.24
C ILE A 62 -0.76 3.01 9.45
N VAL A 63 0.40 2.92 8.80
CA VAL A 63 1.45 3.93 8.85
C VAL A 63 2.11 4.13 7.48
N ASN A 64 2.43 5.37 7.14
CA ASN A 64 3.05 5.75 5.87
C ASN A 64 4.38 6.45 6.09
N LEU A 65 5.38 6.17 5.27
CA LEU A 65 6.64 6.89 5.25
C LEU A 65 6.40 8.26 4.60
N HIS A 66 6.86 9.34 5.23
CA HIS A 66 6.76 10.69 4.65
C HIS A 66 7.50 10.80 3.32
N LYS A 67 8.67 10.15 3.23
CA LYS A 67 9.51 10.16 2.04
C LYS A 67 8.90 9.32 0.92
N LYS A 68 8.90 9.88 -0.29
CA LYS A 68 8.53 9.17 -1.52
C LYS A 68 9.59 8.16 -1.94
N LEU A 69 9.15 7.05 -2.51
CA LEU A 69 9.98 6.05 -3.13
C LEU A 69 10.64 6.59 -4.40
N PRO A 70 11.88 6.17 -4.72
CA PRO A 70 12.47 6.39 -6.04
C PRO A 70 11.64 5.76 -7.17
N ASP A 71 11.93 6.07 -8.43
CA ASP A 71 11.23 5.44 -9.56
C ASP A 71 11.53 3.93 -9.64
N ASN A 72 12.79 3.57 -9.38
CA ASN A 72 13.30 2.20 -9.28
C ASN A 72 13.99 2.01 -7.94
N TYR A 73 13.65 0.94 -7.21
CA TYR A 73 14.12 0.75 -5.86
C TYR A 73 14.27 -0.72 -5.46
N SER A 74 15.10 -0.94 -4.44
CA SER A 74 15.12 -2.14 -3.63
C SER A 74 14.75 -1.76 -2.20
N ILE A 75 13.77 -2.46 -1.63
CA ILE A 75 13.34 -2.31 -0.24
C ILE A 75 13.66 -3.62 0.45
N THR A 76 14.39 -3.54 1.57
CA THR A 76 14.63 -4.70 2.45
C THR A 76 14.22 -4.37 3.87
N PHE A 77 13.60 -5.32 4.56
CA PHE A 77 13.24 -5.22 5.97
C PHE A 77 12.95 -6.60 6.53
N SER A 78 12.79 -6.72 7.84
CA SER A 78 12.23 -7.92 8.47
C SER A 78 10.91 -7.58 9.12
N SER A 79 9.92 -8.47 9.04
CA SER A 79 8.68 -8.35 9.80
C SER A 79 8.41 -9.59 10.65
N GLN A 80 7.61 -9.43 11.69
CA GLN A 80 7.12 -10.50 12.54
C GLN A 80 5.66 -10.22 12.87
N VAL A 81 4.78 -11.13 12.51
CA VAL A 81 3.36 -11.08 12.88
C VAL A 81 3.13 -11.85 14.17
N LYS A 82 2.30 -11.33 15.09
CA LYS A 82 1.87 -12.08 16.28
C LYS A 82 0.77 -13.07 15.93
N ASP A 83 0.61 -14.12 16.73
CA ASP A 83 -0.54 -15.03 16.63
C ASP A 83 -1.86 -14.26 16.61
N GLY A 84 -2.80 -14.71 15.77
CA GLY A 84 -4.09 -14.03 15.56
C GLY A 84 -4.04 -12.82 14.62
N THR A 85 -2.87 -12.45 14.09
CA THR A 85 -2.77 -11.44 13.03
C THR A 85 -3.24 -12.02 11.72
N TYR A 86 -4.29 -11.47 11.14
CA TYR A 86 -4.88 -11.94 9.87
C TYR A 86 -4.06 -11.51 8.65
N LEU A 87 -3.71 -10.23 8.60
CA LEU A 87 -3.03 -9.65 7.44
C LEU A 87 -1.91 -8.69 7.85
N PHE A 88 -0.77 -8.85 7.21
CA PHE A 88 0.29 -7.84 7.14
C PHE A 88 0.45 -7.42 5.68
N GLU A 89 0.32 -6.13 5.41
CA GLU A 89 0.32 -5.58 4.06
C GLU A 89 1.40 -4.53 3.89
N VAL A 90 2.24 -4.69 2.87
CA VAL A 90 3.19 -3.67 2.41
C VAL A 90 2.49 -2.83 1.36
N MET A 91 2.41 -1.52 1.58
CA MET A 91 1.77 -0.58 0.66
C MET A 91 2.85 0.08 -0.20
N LEU A 92 2.91 -0.27 -1.48
CA LEU A 92 3.87 0.28 -2.42
C LEU A 92 3.25 1.40 -3.24
N ASP A 93 4.07 2.40 -3.52
CA ASP A 93 3.74 3.50 -4.42
C ASP A 93 2.42 4.21 -4.07
N LEU A 94 2.13 4.36 -2.77
CA LEU A 94 0.93 5.04 -2.30
C LEU A 94 0.85 6.47 -2.80
N LYS A 95 -0.19 6.77 -3.56
CA LYS A 95 -0.46 8.08 -4.13
C LYS A 95 -1.97 8.23 -4.38
N ASP A 96 -2.51 9.39 -4.03
CA ASP A 96 -3.94 9.70 -4.22
C ASP A 96 -4.86 8.61 -3.63
N GLN A 97 -4.49 8.11 -2.44
CA GLN A 97 -5.15 7.04 -1.70
C GLN A 97 -5.10 5.63 -2.32
N ALA A 98 -4.50 5.48 -3.51
CA ALA A 98 -4.34 4.19 -4.18
C ALA A 98 -2.89 3.70 -4.09
N PHE A 99 -2.72 2.38 -4.05
CA PHE A 99 -1.41 1.74 -3.89
C PHE A 99 -1.46 0.31 -4.39
N LEU A 100 -0.28 -0.27 -4.66
CA LEU A 100 -0.16 -1.71 -4.84
C LEU A 100 0.11 -2.35 -3.48
N GLY A 101 -0.82 -3.17 -3.01
CA GLY A 101 -0.66 -3.92 -1.76
C GLY A 101 0.07 -5.23 -2.01
N ILE A 102 1.05 -5.56 -1.18
CA ILE A 102 1.60 -6.91 -1.05
C ILE A 102 1.09 -7.49 0.26
N LEU A 103 0.24 -8.50 0.16
CA LEU A 103 -0.56 -9.05 1.24
C LEU A 103 0.06 -10.35 1.74
N TYR A 104 0.61 -10.33 2.96
CA TYR A 104 0.99 -11.51 3.73
C TYR A 104 -0.20 -11.99 4.55
N ASN A 105 -0.96 -12.95 4.01
CA ASN A 105 -2.19 -13.43 4.62
C ASN A 105 -1.93 -14.73 5.38
N THR A 106 -2.06 -14.67 6.70
CA THR A 106 -1.76 -15.80 7.57
C THR A 106 -2.88 -16.83 7.62
N LEU A 107 -4.13 -16.39 7.46
CA LEU A 107 -5.30 -17.26 7.51
C LEU A 107 -5.45 -18.03 6.20
N ASP A 108 -5.34 -17.33 5.07
CA ASP A 108 -5.44 -17.92 3.73
C ASP A 108 -4.14 -18.59 3.29
N LYS A 109 -3.06 -18.46 4.09
CA LYS A 109 -1.74 -19.05 3.86
C LYS A 109 -1.17 -18.70 2.49
N LYS A 110 -1.24 -17.40 2.17
CA LYS A 110 -0.88 -16.87 0.85
C LYS A 110 -0.09 -15.60 0.96
N ILE A 111 0.76 -15.38 -0.04
CA ILE A 111 1.23 -14.06 -0.42
C ILE A 111 0.58 -13.67 -1.75
N GLN A 112 0.03 -12.47 -1.82
CA GLN A 112 -0.62 -11.98 -3.04
C GLN A 112 -0.38 -10.49 -3.23
N ILE A 113 -0.55 -10.01 -4.46
CA ILE A 113 -0.58 -8.57 -4.73
C ILE A 113 -1.99 -8.14 -5.10
N GLU A 114 -2.39 -6.93 -4.70
CA GLU A 114 -3.71 -6.37 -5.00
C GLU A 114 -3.62 -4.88 -5.41
N ASP A 115 -4.51 -4.44 -6.31
CA ASP A 115 -4.77 -3.02 -6.56
C ASP A 115 -5.67 -2.49 -5.44
N ARG A 116 -5.10 -1.66 -4.55
CA ARG A 116 -5.71 -1.30 -3.27
C ARG A 116 -5.97 0.19 -3.18
N LYS A 117 -6.99 0.55 -2.41
CA LYS A 117 -7.31 1.95 -2.11
C LYS A 117 -7.83 2.07 -0.68
N PHE A 118 -7.52 3.20 -0.04
CA PHE A 118 -8.23 3.59 1.17
C PHE A 118 -9.69 3.92 0.90
N TYR A 119 -10.55 3.55 1.85
CA TYR A 119 -11.89 4.09 1.97
C TYR A 119 -11.83 5.57 2.36
N SER A 120 -12.82 6.35 1.92
CA SER A 120 -13.07 7.67 2.49
C SER A 120 -13.56 7.56 3.94
N ALA A 121 -13.46 8.63 4.72
CA ALA A 121 -13.86 8.61 6.13
C ALA A 121 -15.32 8.14 6.34
N GLU A 122 -16.25 8.59 5.48
CA GLU A 122 -17.65 8.16 5.52
C GLU A 122 -17.80 6.65 5.20
N GLU A 123 -17.04 6.15 4.23
CA GLU A 123 -17.06 4.72 3.89
C GLU A 123 -16.43 3.87 5.01
N VAL A 124 -15.43 4.37 5.75
CA VAL A 124 -14.81 3.61 6.86
C VAL A 124 -15.83 3.28 7.95
N GLU A 125 -16.69 4.24 8.32
CA GLU A 125 -17.72 4.03 9.33
C GLU A 125 -18.76 3.00 8.88
N LYS A 126 -19.14 3.05 7.60
CA LYS A 126 -20.13 2.16 7.01
C LYS A 126 -19.60 0.73 6.78
N GLU A 127 -18.43 0.62 6.17
CA GLU A 127 -17.83 -0.65 5.74
C GLU A 127 -17.00 -1.30 6.85
N ASN A 128 -16.80 -0.58 7.96
CA ASN A 128 -16.09 -1.03 9.15
C ASN A 128 -14.65 -1.50 8.81
N THR A 129 -13.98 -0.82 7.89
CA THR A 129 -12.60 -1.13 7.45
C THR A 129 -11.97 0.07 6.73
N TYR A 130 -10.63 0.10 6.61
CA TYR A 130 -9.89 1.20 5.97
C TYR A 130 -9.50 0.96 4.52
N ILE A 131 -9.37 -0.30 4.11
CA ILE A 131 -8.76 -0.67 2.83
C ILE A 131 -9.72 -1.56 2.06
N ARG A 132 -9.84 -1.32 0.76
CA ARG A 132 -10.51 -2.20 -0.20
C ARG A 132 -9.61 -2.50 -1.39
N THR A 133 -9.89 -3.64 -2.02
CA THR A 133 -9.47 -3.87 -3.40
C THR A 133 -10.26 -2.91 -4.31
N LYS A 134 -9.55 -2.21 -5.19
CA LYS A 134 -10.11 -1.18 -6.07
C LYS A 134 -10.59 -1.79 -7.39
N ASN A 135 -9.72 -2.56 -8.06
CA ASN A 135 -9.98 -3.25 -9.32
C ASN A 135 -9.29 -4.63 -9.32
N HIS A 136 -9.43 -5.40 -10.41
CA HIS A 136 -8.69 -6.66 -10.65
C HIS A 136 -8.84 -7.69 -9.51
N ILE A 137 -10.02 -7.70 -8.87
CA ILE A 137 -10.31 -8.56 -7.71
C ILE A 137 -10.05 -10.02 -8.08
N GLY A 138 -9.11 -10.65 -7.39
CA GLY A 138 -8.74 -12.05 -7.59
C GLY A 138 -7.97 -12.37 -8.87
N GLN A 139 -7.69 -11.37 -9.72
CA GLN A 139 -6.99 -11.52 -11.01
C GLN A 139 -5.47 -11.39 -10.90
N LEU A 140 -4.99 -10.69 -9.86
CA LEU A 140 -3.55 -10.51 -9.65
C LEU A 140 -2.89 -11.75 -9.01
N PRO A 141 -1.57 -11.92 -9.18
CA PRO A 141 -0.86 -13.11 -8.73
C PRO A 141 -0.95 -13.35 -7.22
N LYS A 142 -1.05 -14.63 -6.87
CA LYS A 142 -1.13 -15.18 -5.53
C LYS A 142 -0.37 -16.50 -5.46
N TYR A 143 0.27 -16.77 -4.34
CA TYR A 143 1.15 -17.91 -4.14
C TYR A 143 0.91 -18.50 -2.76
N GLU A 144 1.04 -19.82 -2.65
CA GLU A 144 1.00 -20.46 -1.34
C GLU A 144 2.21 -20.03 -0.51
N LEU A 145 1.96 -19.78 0.76
CA LEU A 145 2.96 -19.36 1.73
C LEU A 145 2.62 -19.99 3.07
N LYS A 146 3.61 -20.65 3.69
CA LYS A 146 3.44 -21.11 5.07
C LYS A 146 3.63 -19.91 6.00
N PRO A 147 2.59 -19.46 6.72
CA PRO A 147 2.73 -18.34 7.63
C PRO A 147 3.66 -18.69 8.78
N SER A 148 4.37 -17.69 9.28
CA SER A 148 5.32 -17.83 10.37
C SER A 148 5.15 -16.69 11.36
N THR A 149 5.22 -17.00 12.64
CA THR A 149 5.28 -16.02 13.74
C THR A 149 6.72 -15.68 14.13
N LYS A 150 7.70 -16.31 13.46
CA LYS A 150 9.11 -15.90 13.53
C LYS A 150 9.33 -14.69 12.62
N TRP A 151 10.51 -14.09 12.74
CA TRP A 151 10.94 -13.05 11.79
C TRP A 151 10.97 -13.61 10.37
N VAL A 152 10.48 -12.79 9.45
CA VAL A 152 10.44 -13.02 8.01
C VAL A 152 11.19 -11.88 7.35
N ASP A 153 12.17 -12.20 6.52
CA ASP A 153 12.96 -11.23 5.78
C ASP A 153 12.34 -10.97 4.41
N TRP A 154 12.21 -9.70 4.07
CA TRP A 154 11.61 -9.21 2.85
C TRP A 154 12.66 -8.56 1.98
N LYS A 155 12.56 -8.85 0.68
CA LYS A 155 13.19 -8.05 -0.36
C LYS A 155 12.16 -7.78 -1.44
N ILE A 156 12.01 -6.51 -1.80
CA ILE A 156 11.05 -6.06 -2.80
C ILE A 156 11.80 -5.15 -3.76
N GLU A 157 11.80 -5.48 -5.04
CA GLU A 157 12.44 -4.67 -6.06
C GLU A 157 11.47 -4.26 -7.14
N LYS A 158 11.47 -2.97 -7.42
CA LYS A 158 10.79 -2.41 -8.57
C LYS A 158 11.83 -1.98 -9.59
N ARG A 159 11.80 -2.60 -10.76
CA ARG A 159 12.69 -2.34 -11.91
C ARG A 159 11.82 -1.97 -13.10
N ASN A 160 11.75 -0.68 -13.42
CA ASN A 160 10.87 -0.09 -14.41
C ASN A 160 9.40 -0.49 -14.16
N ASN A 161 8.86 -1.32 -15.05
CA ASN A 161 7.49 -1.82 -15.03
C ASN A 161 7.41 -3.26 -14.49
N GLN A 162 8.43 -3.71 -13.75
CA GLN A 162 8.48 -5.03 -13.13
C GLN A 162 8.61 -4.92 -11.62
N LEU A 163 7.95 -5.84 -10.91
CA LEU A 163 8.06 -6.02 -9.47
C LEU A 163 8.52 -7.45 -9.17
N TYR A 164 9.51 -7.55 -8.29
CA TYR A 164 10.06 -8.80 -7.79
C TYR A 164 9.96 -8.84 -6.27
N ILE A 165 9.52 -9.96 -5.70
CA ILE A 165 9.36 -10.12 -4.26
C ILE A 165 10.02 -11.42 -3.82
N TRP A 166 10.91 -11.30 -2.84
CA TRP A 166 11.50 -12.42 -2.12
C TRP A 166 11.08 -12.38 -0.66
N ILE A 167 10.86 -13.57 -0.11
CA ILE A 167 10.55 -13.81 1.30
C ILE A 167 11.52 -14.87 1.82
N ASN A 168 12.29 -14.56 2.86
CA ASN A 168 13.36 -15.42 3.38
C ASN A 168 14.31 -15.91 2.28
N GLN A 169 14.69 -15.01 1.36
CA GLN A 169 15.55 -15.28 0.19
C GLN A 169 14.91 -16.17 -0.89
N GLU A 170 13.70 -16.69 -0.69
CA GLU A 170 12.97 -17.44 -1.71
C GLU A 170 12.20 -16.48 -2.64
N GLU A 171 12.13 -16.82 -3.92
CA GLU A 171 11.48 -16.03 -4.97
C GLU A 171 9.99 -16.33 -5.03
N TYR A 172 9.15 -15.34 -4.70
CA TYR A 172 7.69 -15.53 -4.62
C TYR A 172 6.94 -14.91 -5.78
N VAL A 173 7.16 -13.62 -6.05
CA VAL A 173 6.32 -12.88 -6.99
C VAL A 173 7.18 -12.24 -8.06
N HIS A 174 6.84 -12.50 -9.32
CA HIS A 174 7.23 -11.69 -10.45
C HIS A 174 5.97 -11.12 -11.12
N TYR A 175 5.88 -9.78 -11.13
CA TYR A 175 4.75 -9.09 -11.73
C TYR A 175 5.21 -8.09 -12.79
N GLN A 176 4.73 -8.29 -14.01
CA GLN A 176 4.80 -7.32 -15.09
C GLN A 176 3.61 -6.37 -14.99
N ASN A 177 3.88 -5.06 -15.03
CA ASN A 177 2.89 -4.01 -14.81
C ASN A 177 1.92 -3.79 -15.99
N ASN A 178 1.19 -4.82 -16.37
CA ASN A 178 0.25 -4.80 -17.49
C ASN A 178 -0.95 -3.87 -17.24
N HIS A 179 -1.23 -3.55 -15.97
CA HIS A 179 -2.39 -2.75 -15.55
C HIS A 179 -2.02 -1.35 -15.04
N ASN A 180 -0.77 -0.89 -15.23
CA ASN A 180 -0.28 0.41 -14.76
C ASN A 180 -0.43 0.65 -13.24
N LEU A 181 -0.31 -0.40 -12.43
CA LEU A 181 -0.40 -0.38 -10.96
C LEU A 181 0.89 0.07 -10.26
N LEU A 182 2.06 -0.14 -10.88
CA LEU A 182 3.35 0.33 -10.35
C LEU A 182 3.54 1.82 -10.67
N GLN A 183 3.06 2.68 -9.77
CA GLN A 183 3.14 4.14 -9.94
C GLN A 183 4.51 4.68 -9.54
N THR A 184 4.98 5.77 -10.11
CA THR A 184 6.26 6.38 -9.70
C THR A 184 6.07 7.41 -8.58
N LYS A 185 7.06 7.55 -7.69
CA LYS A 185 7.12 8.61 -6.66
C LYS A 185 5.96 8.58 -5.65
N GLY A 186 5.39 7.40 -5.39
CA GLY A 186 4.45 7.20 -4.28
C GLY A 186 5.18 6.99 -2.95
N GLN A 187 4.44 6.77 -1.87
CA GLN A 187 4.98 6.51 -0.54
C GLN A 187 5.04 5.00 -0.25
N LEU A 188 5.97 4.60 0.62
CA LEU A 188 5.93 3.30 1.27
C LEU A 188 5.01 3.38 2.49
N GLY A 189 4.25 2.34 2.77
CA GLY A 189 3.56 2.21 4.04
C GLY A 189 3.34 0.75 4.44
N PHE A 190 2.77 0.58 5.62
CA PHE A 190 2.36 -0.72 6.15
C PHE A 190 0.95 -0.65 6.70
N ALA A 191 0.18 -1.70 6.47
CA ALA A 191 -1.13 -1.90 7.05
C ALA A 191 -1.21 -3.28 7.73
N ILE A 192 -1.77 -3.32 8.94
CA ILE A 192 -1.82 -4.53 9.77
C ILE A 192 -3.25 -4.74 10.23
N ASN A 193 -3.83 -5.90 9.92
CA ASN A 193 -5.03 -6.39 10.57
C ASN A 193 -4.63 -7.42 11.63
N GLY A 194 -4.17 -6.91 12.77
CA GLY A 194 -3.66 -7.67 13.91
C GLY A 194 -2.53 -6.89 14.58
N ASN A 195 -1.44 -7.58 14.93
CA ASN A 195 -0.28 -6.99 15.56
C ASN A 195 1.01 -7.44 14.87
N ALA A 196 1.86 -6.51 14.47
CA ALA A 196 3.13 -6.87 13.84
C ALA A 196 4.26 -5.93 14.24
N LYS A 197 5.48 -6.46 14.10
CA LYS A 197 6.73 -5.73 14.25
C LYS A 197 7.44 -5.67 12.92
N ILE A 198 8.10 -4.56 12.64
CA ILE A 198 8.88 -4.33 11.42
C ILE A 198 10.21 -3.72 11.83
N LYS A 199 11.32 -4.20 11.28
CA LYS A 199 12.64 -3.64 11.60
C LYS A 199 13.56 -3.57 10.39
N ASN A 200 14.62 -2.78 10.55
CA ASN A 200 15.74 -2.71 9.61
C ASN A 200 15.30 -2.34 8.18
N ILE A 201 14.38 -1.39 8.06
CA ILE A 201 13.88 -0.92 6.78
C ILE A 201 14.99 -0.13 6.07
N VAL A 202 15.37 -0.60 4.89
CA VAL A 202 16.34 0.05 4.00
C VAL A 202 15.70 0.22 2.63
N ILE A 203 15.85 1.41 2.06
CA ILE A 203 15.35 1.75 0.72
C ILE A 203 16.54 2.25 -0.10
N THR A 204 16.86 1.49 -1.14
CA THR A 204 18.01 1.75 -2.01
C THR A 204 17.51 2.09 -3.42
N PRO A 205 17.78 3.29 -3.95
CA PRO A 205 17.53 3.59 -5.36
C PRO A 205 18.36 2.67 -6.25
N LEU A 206 17.75 2.08 -7.28
CA LEU A 206 18.45 1.24 -8.25
C LEU A 206 19.06 2.09 -9.36
N LYS A 207 20.29 1.75 -9.79
CA LYS A 207 20.97 2.41 -10.91
C LYS A 207 20.62 1.71 -12.23
N GLN A 208 20.93 2.34 -13.37
CA GLN A 208 20.65 1.80 -14.71
C GLN A 208 21.11 0.34 -14.89
N ALA A 209 22.30 -0.01 -14.37
CA ALA A 209 22.85 -1.37 -14.45
C ALA A 209 22.02 -2.40 -13.68
N ASP A 210 21.32 -1.98 -12.63
CA ASP A 210 20.50 -2.85 -11.77
C ASP A 210 19.09 -3.08 -12.34
N LEU A 211 18.73 -2.39 -13.44
CA LEU A 211 17.39 -2.45 -14.04
C LEU A 211 17.17 -3.65 -14.96
N LEU A 212 18.22 -4.39 -15.30
CA LEU A 212 18.10 -5.65 -16.02
C LEU A 212 17.28 -6.63 -15.17
N SER A 213 16.44 -7.47 -15.77
CA SER A 213 15.73 -8.49 -15.00
C SER A 213 16.75 -9.44 -14.32
N PRO A 214 16.48 -9.94 -13.10
CA PRO A 214 17.32 -10.96 -12.49
C PRO A 214 17.42 -12.17 -13.43
N ILE A 215 18.65 -12.62 -13.71
CA ILE A 215 18.92 -13.63 -14.77
C ILE A 215 18.22 -14.97 -14.47
N GLU A 216 17.92 -15.27 -13.20
CA GLU A 216 17.41 -16.59 -12.78
C GLU A 216 16.21 -16.53 -11.81
N PHE A 217 15.33 -15.53 -11.91
CA PHE A 217 14.16 -15.47 -11.02
C PHE A 217 13.19 -16.64 -11.28
N LYS A 218 13.15 -17.61 -10.37
CA LYS A 218 12.30 -18.80 -10.35
C LYS A 218 11.11 -18.57 -9.43
N GLU A 219 10.09 -17.98 -10.03
CA GLU A 219 8.80 -17.74 -9.38
C GLU A 219 8.15 -19.05 -8.87
N LYS A 220 7.56 -19.01 -7.66
CA LYS A 220 6.77 -20.14 -7.14
C LYS A 220 5.52 -20.38 -8.01
N PRO A 221 4.96 -21.60 -8.02
CA PRO A 221 3.70 -21.87 -8.70
C PRO A 221 2.58 -20.94 -8.22
N LYS A 222 1.89 -20.29 -9.17
CA LYS A 222 0.74 -19.42 -8.90
C LYS A 222 -0.44 -20.25 -8.44
N VAL A 223 -1.15 -19.78 -7.42
CA VAL A 223 -2.47 -20.30 -7.07
C VAL A 223 -3.47 -19.78 -8.09
N LEU A 224 -4.09 -20.67 -8.86
CA LEU A 224 -5.09 -20.30 -9.85
C LEU A 224 -6.34 -19.71 -9.17
N PRO A 225 -7.06 -18.78 -9.83
CA PRO A 225 -8.36 -18.35 -9.34
C PRO A 225 -9.33 -19.54 -9.30
N PHE A 226 -10.15 -19.60 -8.25
CA PHE A 226 -11.18 -20.63 -8.08
C PHE A 226 -12.29 -20.54 -9.15
N PHE A 227 -12.45 -19.38 -9.79
CA PHE A 227 -13.36 -19.17 -10.90
C PHE A 227 -12.55 -18.95 -12.18
N LEU A 228 -12.50 -19.97 -13.04
CA LEU A 228 -12.30 -19.76 -14.47
C LEU A 228 -13.69 -19.45 -15.03
N PHE A 229 -14.01 -18.17 -15.22
CA PHE A 229 -15.12 -17.85 -16.10
C PHE A 229 -14.63 -18.24 -17.50
N SER A 230 -15.20 -19.31 -18.07
CA SER A 230 -15.05 -19.59 -19.49
C SER A 230 -15.56 -18.37 -20.26
N GLU A 231 -14.71 -17.77 -21.08
CA GLU A 231 -15.12 -16.76 -22.06
C GLU A 231 -16.15 -17.32 -23.05
#